data_AF-K8E6D1-F1
#
_entry.id   AF-K8E6D1-F1
#
_cell.length_a   1.000
_cell.length_b   1.000
_cell.length_c   1.000
_cell.angle_alpha   90.00
_cell.angle_beta   90.00
_cell.angle_gamma   90.00
#
_symmetry.space_group_name_H-M   'P 1'
#
loop_
_entity.id
_entity.type
_entity.pdbx_description
1 polymer ?
#
loop_
_entity_poly.entity_id
_entity_poly.type
_entity_poly.pdbx_seq_one_letter_code
_entity_poly.pdbx_strand_id
1 'polypeptide(L)' 'MIEKFWDDIVVYSVEYKILMNDNTLQVQHKTLACNSLILEKELENKIKNHLTNCVEVTFIEEIADGLFLKEKYSDSSL' A
#
# COMPACT_ATOMS: atom_id res chain seq x y z
N MET A 1 3.55 10.51 21.14
CA MET A 1 2.34 9.65 21.14
C MET A 1 2.02 9.36 19.69
N ILE A 2 2.55 8.25 19.15
CA ILE A 2 2.44 7.86 17.73
C ILE A 2 1.05 7.31 17.39
N GLU A 3 0.32 6.86 18.42
CA GLU A 3 -0.98 6.18 18.33
C GLU A 3 -2.13 7.05 17.81
N LYS A 4 -2.04 8.38 17.90
CA LYS A 4 -3.10 9.30 17.44
C LYS A 4 -3.18 9.47 15.92
N PHE A 5 -2.20 8.96 15.17
CA PHE A 5 -2.13 9.12 13.72
C PHE A 5 -2.57 7.86 12.95
N TRP A 6 -2.91 6.77 13.66
CA TRP A 6 -3.31 5.51 13.01
C TRP A 6 -4.70 5.59 12.39
N ASP A 7 -5.58 6.46 12.89
CA ASP A 7 -6.92 6.67 12.31
C ASP A 7 -6.84 7.33 10.91
N ASP A 8 -5.67 7.84 10.51
CA ASP A 8 -5.42 8.47 9.21
C ASP A 8 -4.65 7.56 8.24
N ILE A 9 -4.59 6.24 8.47
CA ILE A 9 -3.80 5.31 7.66
C ILE A 9 -4.70 4.24 7.04
N VAL A 10 -4.63 4.04 5.73
CA VAL A 10 -5.25 2.92 5.02
C VAL A 10 -4.17 2.03 4.44
N VAL A 11 -4.36 0.72 4.51
CA VAL A 11 -3.43 -0.29 4.02
C VAL A 11 -3.96 -0.90 2.73
N TYR A 12 -3.15 -0.83 1.69
CA TYR A 12 -3.44 -1.38 0.37
C TYR A 12 -2.55 -2.59 0.08
N SER A 13 -3.15 -3.65 -0.47
CA SER A 13 -2.45 -4.69 -1.22
C SER A 13 -2.33 -4.23 -2.67
N VAL A 14 -1.13 -4.22 -3.23
CA VAL A 14 -0.89 -3.79 -4.61
C VAL A 14 -0.10 -4.82 -5.38
N GLU A 15 -0.50 -5.03 -6.63
CA GLU A 15 0.24 -5.81 -7.62
C GLU A 15 0.68 -4.87 -8.76
N TYR A 16 1.95 -5.00 -9.15
CA TYR A 16 2.50 -4.21 -10.25
C TYR A 16 3.59 -4.99 -10.98
N LYS A 17 3.80 -4.66 -12.25
CA LYS A 17 4.83 -5.26 -13.10
C LYS A 17 6.05 -4.35 -13.16
N ILE A 18 7.22 -4.94 -12.97
CA ILE A 18 8.50 -4.26 -13.18
C ILE A 18 9.23 -4.85 -14.37
N LEU A 19 9.94 -4.00 -15.11
CA LEU A 19 10.90 -4.41 -16.12
C LEU A 19 12.29 -4.56 -15.47
N MET A 20 12.83 -5.76 -15.53
CA MET A 20 14.17 -6.06 -15.03
C MET A 20 15.24 -5.72 -16.07
N ASN A 21 16.50 -5.62 -15.62
CA ASN A 21 17.62 -5.26 -16.49
C ASN A 21 17.90 -6.27 -17.61
N ASP A 22 17.40 -7.50 -17.49
CA ASP A 22 17.46 -8.55 -18.51
C ASP A 22 16.25 -8.53 -19.47
N ASN A 23 15.50 -7.43 -19.49
CA ASN A 23 14.25 -7.24 -20.24
C ASN A 23 13.13 -8.21 -19.87
N THR A 24 13.19 -8.88 -18.72
CA THR A 24 12.08 -9.71 -18.24
C THR A 24 11.05 -8.88 -17.46
N LEU A 25 9.79 -9.24 -17.59
CA LEU A 25 8.71 -8.67 -16.78
C LEU A 25 8.48 -9.53 -15.55
N GLN A 26 8.56 -8.92 -14.38
CA GLN A 26 8.26 -9.57 -13.11
C GLN A 26 7.05 -8.94 -12.45
N VAL A 27 6.14 -9.78 -11.96
CA VAL A 27 5.03 -9.37 -11.11
C VAL A 27 5.51 -9.25 -9.67
N GLN A 28 5.21 -8.12 -9.04
CA GLN A 28 5.54 -7.81 -7.65
C GLN A 28 4.28 -7.56 -6.85
N HIS A 29 4.30 -8.04 -5.61
CA HIS A 29 3.22 -7.85 -4.64
C HIS A 29 3.77 -7.07 -3.45
N LYS A 30 3.08 -6.01 -3.05
CA LYS A 30 3.45 -5.21 -1.88
C LYS A 30 2.25 -4.79 -1.07
N THR A 31 2.49 -4.60 0.22
CA THR A 31 1.55 -3.95 1.12
C THR A 31 2.03 -2.51 1.37
N LEU A 32 1.14 -1.54 1.15
CA LEU A 32 1.44 -0.11 1.30
C LEU A 32 0.54 0.48 2.38
N ALA A 33 1.14 1.13 3.38
CA ALA A 33 0.42 1.97 4.32
C ALA A 33 0.42 3.41 3.78
N CYS A 34 -0.76 3.94 3.53
CA CYS A 34 -0.97 5.26 2.95
C CYS A 34 -1.84 6.12 3.87
N ASN A 35 -1.81 7.43 3.66
CA ASN A 35 -2.78 8.29 4.34
C ASN A 35 -4.20 7.98 3.85
N SER A 36 -5.20 7.98 4.74
CA SER A 36 -6.59 7.66 4.45
C SER A 36 -7.27 8.59 3.44
N LEU A 37 -6.71 9.79 3.22
CA LEU A 37 -7.20 10.74 2.22
C LEU A 37 -6.66 10.49 0.82
N ILE A 38 -5.77 9.50 0.63
CA ILE A 38 -5.21 9.21 -0.68
C ILE A 38 -6.30 8.64 -1.60
N LEU A 39 -6.38 9.16 -2.82
CA LEU A 39 -7.23 8.58 -3.85
C LEU A 39 -6.49 7.44 -4.56
N GLU A 40 -7.21 6.41 -5.00
CA GLU A 40 -6.63 5.25 -5.72
C GLU A 40 -5.75 5.68 -6.91
N LYS A 41 -6.20 6.66 -7.70
CA LYS A 41 -5.43 7.21 -8.82
C LYS A 41 -4.14 7.91 -8.40
N GLU A 42 -4.16 8.59 -7.26
CA GLU A 42 -2.94 9.19 -6.70
C GLU A 42 -1.99 8.13 -6.19
N LEU A 43 -2.50 7.07 -5.57
CA LEU A 43 -1.72 5.90 -5.15
C LEU A 43 -1.06 5.22 -6.36
N GLU A 44 -1.81 4.98 -7.44
CA GLU A 44 -1.29 4.42 -8.69
C GLU A 44 -0.15 5.28 -9.26
N ASN A 45 -0.34 6.59 -9.31
CA ASN A 45 0.69 7.53 -9.76
C ASN A 45 1.92 7.49 -8.85
N LYS A 46 1.74 7.41 -7.53
CA LYS A 46 2.86 7.29 -6.59
C LYS A 46 3.63 5.99 -6.80
N ILE A 47 2.94 4.86 -7.01
CA ILE A 47 3.57 3.57 -7.30
C ILE A 47 4.42 3.68 -8.56
N LYS A 48 3.85 4.19 -9.66
CA LYS A 48 4.58 4.39 -10.93
C LYS A 48 5.77 5.34 -10.80
N ASN A 49 5.66 6.40 -10.00
CA ASN A 49 6.70 7.41 -9.85
C ASN A 49 7.80 7.04 -8.83
N HIS A 50 7.50 6.25 -7.80
CA HIS A 50 8.48 5.86 -6.78
C HIS A 50 9.15 4.51 -7.09
N LEU A 51 8.47 3.62 -7.82
CA LEU A 51 9.03 2.32 -8.15
C LEU A 51 9.70 2.40 -9.52
N THR A 52 11.02 2.49 -9.50
CA THR A 52 11.86 2.46 -10.71
C THR A 52 11.48 1.22 -11.54
N ASN A 53 11.33 1.43 -12.86
CA ASN A 53 10.96 0.40 -13.83
C ASN A 53 9.55 -0.20 -13.66
N CYS A 54 8.65 0.43 -12.90
CA CYS A 54 7.25 0.05 -12.88
C CYS A 54 6.61 0.32 -14.25
N VAL A 55 6.12 -0.73 -14.90
CA VAL A 55 5.48 -0.66 -16.23
C VAL A 55 3.98 -0.46 -16.09
N GLU A 56 3.38 -1.19 -15.16
CA GLU A 56 1.93 -1.29 -15.03
C GLU A 56 1.57 -1.62 -13.58
N VAL A 57 0.51 -1.00 -13.06
CA VAL A 57 -0.15 -1.42 -11.82
C VAL A 57 -1.37 -2.22 -12.23
N THR A 58 -1.43 -3.48 -11.81
CA THR A 58 -2.44 -4.45 -12.25
C THR A 58 -3.54 -4.65 -11.22
N PHE A 59 -3.27 -4.37 -9.95
CA PHE A 59 -4.22 -4.55 -8.86
C PHE A 59 -3.94 -3.58 -7.71
N ILE A 60 -5.00 -3.02 -7.15
CA ILE A 60 -5.01 -2.25 -5.91
C ILE A 60 -6.26 -2.67 -5.13
N GLU A 61 -6.08 -3.11 -3.89
CA GLU A 61 -7.18 -3.45 -2.99
C GLU A 61 -6.90 -2.90 -1.60
N GLU A 62 -7.88 -2.22 -1.03
CA GLU A 62 -7.86 -1.84 0.39
C GLU A 62 -8.08 -3.08 1.25
N ILE A 63 -7.11 -3.42 2.10
CA ILE A 63 -7.15 -4.63 2.93
C ILE A 63 -7.31 -4.35 4.42
N ALA A 64 -7.07 -3.11 4.85
CA ALA A 64 -7.36 -2.66 6.20
C ALA A 64 -7.46 -1.14 6.26
N ASP A 65 -8.44 -0.63 7.00
CA ASP A 65 -8.45 0.75 7.47
C ASP A 65 -7.74 0.83 8.83
N GLY A 66 -7.17 1.98 9.14
CA GLY A 66 -6.37 2.24 10.34
C GLY A 66 -7.13 1.99 11.64
N LEU A 67 -8.46 2.08 11.58
CA LEU A 67 -9.39 1.66 12.62
C LEU A 67 -9.27 0.17 12.99
N PHE A 68 -9.14 -0.73 12.01
CA PHE A 68 -9.00 -2.18 12.24
C PHE A 68 -7.63 -2.57 12.79
N LEU A 69 -6.58 -1.80 12.46
CA LEU A 69 -5.26 -2.00 13.05
C LEU A 69 -5.26 -1.69 14.55
N LYS A 70 -5.99 -0.65 14.96
CA LYS A 70 -6.12 -0.21 16.36
C LYS A 70 -6.85 -1.23 17.24
N GLU A 71 -7.90 -1.87 16.74
CA GLU A 71 -8.65 -2.90 17.49
C GLU A 71 -7.76 -4.12 17.82
N LYS A 72 -6.95 -4.61 16.88
CA LYS A 72 -6.03 -5.74 17.13
C LYS A 72 -4.98 -5.49 18.22
N TYR A 73 -4.48 -4.26 18.34
CA TYR A 73 -3.53 -3.91 19.39
C TYR A 73 -4.21 -3.65 20.75
N SER A 74 -5.49 -3.25 20.73
CA SER A 74 -6.27 -3.04 21.95
C SER A 74 -6.62 -4.35 22.66
N ASP A 75 -6.83 -5.43 21.91
CA ASP A 75 -7.11 -6.77 22.48
C ASP A 75 -5.86 -7.54 22.95
N SER A 76 -4.66 -7.03 22.69
CA SER A 76 -3.40 -7.68 23.09
C SER A 76 -2.93 -7.32 24.52
N SER A 77 -3.81 -6.72 25.34
CA SER A 77 -3.51 -6.23 26.70
C SER A 77 -4.21 -7.03 27.81
N LEU A 78 -4.29 -8.36 27.69
CA LEU A 78 -4.74 -9.27 28.75
C LEU A 78 -3.64 -10.26 29.14
#